data_AF-Q1ZWL0-F1
#
_entry.id   AF-Q1ZWL0-F1
#
_cell.length_a   1.000
_cell.length_b   1.000
_cell.length_c   1.000
_cell.angle_alpha   90.00
_cell.angle_beta   90.00
_cell.angle_gamma   90.00
#
_symmetry.space_group_name_H-M   'P 1'
#
loop_
_entity.id
_entity.type
_entity.pdbx_description
1 polymer ?
#
loop_
_entity_poly.entity_id
_entity_poly.type
_entity_poly.pdbx_seq_one_letter_code
_entity_poly.pdbx_strand_id
1 'polypeptide(L)'
;MDDFSTIKRTAKQVLKSRFQSHDDQGDKKVLKPLSPASRKPDSGFVSLVGAGPSDPDLLTIKALHALEQAEVVVYDRLVSQDIIALANPDAIHIYVGKRCGKPSLSQEEINQILILEALKGQYVVRIKGGDPLIFGRGGEEALALVDANVNYEFIPGITAAIGCAASAGIPLTHREVSRSVTLVTGHVATGAFNAWSQLVANGQTLVFYMGLEKAQQIQNQLIEAKLSEETPVAVICHGCSVNQAVYIEQLKGLASLAEDLKGESPALIIIGDVVELREQLQRTARQLTEQVCLL
;
A
#
# COMPACT_ATOMS: atom_id res chain seq x y z
N MET A 1 13.20 -37.20 -15.30
CA MET A 1 13.16 -35.91 -16.04
C MET A 1 11.69 -35.63 -16.15
N ASP A 2 11.14 -35.04 -15.09
CA ASP A 2 9.70 -35.15 -14.82
C ASP A 2 8.95 -34.05 -15.55
N ASP A 3 7.91 -34.48 -16.26
CA ASP A 3 7.15 -33.70 -17.24
C ASP A 3 6.35 -32.57 -16.57
N PHE A 4 6.87 -31.35 -16.70
CA PHE A 4 6.25 -30.10 -16.22
C PHE A 4 4.83 -29.86 -16.77
N SER A 5 4.44 -30.51 -17.87
CA SER A 5 3.08 -30.38 -18.41
C SER A 5 2.04 -31.11 -17.55
N THR A 6 2.44 -32.22 -16.91
CA THR A 6 1.61 -33.01 -16.01
C THR A 6 1.38 -32.26 -14.69
N ILE A 7 2.40 -31.57 -14.16
CA ILE A 7 2.29 -30.76 -12.92
C ILE A 7 1.30 -29.59 -13.09
N LYS A 8 1.31 -28.90 -14.25
CA LYS A 8 0.35 -27.81 -14.53
C LYS A 8 -1.09 -28.31 -14.65
N ARG A 9 -1.30 -29.50 -15.20
CA ARG A 9 -2.63 -30.13 -15.31
C ARG A 9 -3.17 -30.55 -13.94
N THR A 10 -2.31 -31.17 -13.12
CA THR A 10 -2.64 -31.58 -11.76
C THR A 10 -2.90 -30.38 -10.85
N ALA A 11 -2.13 -29.28 -10.96
CA ALA A 11 -2.41 -28.05 -10.21
C ALA A 11 -3.77 -27.42 -10.57
N LYS A 12 -4.13 -27.40 -11.86
CA LYS A 12 -5.46 -26.93 -12.33
C LYS A 12 -6.60 -27.84 -11.86
N GLN A 13 -6.38 -29.15 -11.74
CA GLN A 13 -7.36 -30.12 -11.24
C GLN A 13 -7.50 -30.09 -9.71
N VAL A 14 -6.39 -29.92 -8.98
CA VAL A 14 -6.36 -29.81 -7.51
C VAL A 14 -6.97 -28.49 -7.03
N LEU A 15 -6.80 -27.39 -7.77
CA LEU A 15 -7.50 -26.12 -7.51
C LEU A 15 -9.02 -26.22 -7.74
N LYS A 16 -9.48 -27.14 -8.61
CA LYS A 16 -10.91 -27.40 -8.82
C LYS A 16 -11.52 -28.34 -7.78
N SER A 17 -10.75 -29.23 -7.14
CA SER A 17 -11.29 -30.26 -6.23
C SER A 17 -11.20 -29.91 -4.74
N ARG A 18 -10.39 -28.91 -4.33
CA ARG A 18 -10.22 -28.55 -2.91
C ARG A 18 -11.33 -27.71 -2.27
N PHE A 19 -12.45 -27.50 -2.95
CA PHE A 19 -13.66 -26.86 -2.40
C PHE A 19 -14.86 -27.82 -2.34
N GLN A 20 -14.63 -29.12 -2.12
CA GLN A 20 -15.70 -30.01 -1.67
C GLN A 20 -15.89 -29.84 -0.16
N SER A 21 -17.12 -29.45 0.19
CA SER A 21 -17.61 -29.10 1.51
C SER A 21 -17.35 -30.18 2.56
N HIS A 22 -16.78 -29.78 3.69
CA HIS A 22 -17.07 -30.47 4.95
C HIS A 22 -18.40 -29.89 5.45
N ASP A 23 -19.44 -30.70 5.32
CA ASP A 23 -20.72 -30.49 5.99
C ASP A 23 -20.50 -30.69 7.49
N ASP A 24 -20.49 -29.59 8.23
CA ASP A 24 -20.61 -29.61 9.68
C ASP A 24 -21.73 -28.65 10.08
N GLN A 25 -22.71 -29.20 10.78
CA GLN A 25 -23.99 -28.57 11.05
C GLN A 25 -23.85 -27.34 11.95
N GLY A 26 -24.37 -26.21 11.47
CA GLY A 26 -24.57 -24.99 12.23
C GLY A 26 -24.74 -23.82 11.26
N ASP A 27 -25.78 -23.02 11.44
CA ASP A 27 -26.12 -21.80 10.68
C ASP A 27 -25.01 -20.73 10.74
N LYS A 28 -23.85 -21.02 10.14
CA LYS A 28 -22.81 -20.04 9.86
C LYS A 28 -22.96 -19.69 8.40
N LYS A 29 -23.50 -18.49 8.13
CA LYS A 29 -23.39 -17.84 6.81
C LYS A 29 -21.90 -17.83 6.43
N VAL A 30 -21.46 -18.82 5.66
CA VAL A 30 -20.12 -18.84 5.10
C VAL A 30 -20.05 -17.66 4.14
N LEU A 31 -19.36 -16.60 4.55
CA LEU A 31 -19.11 -15.44 3.71
C LEU A 31 -18.21 -15.92 2.55
N LYS A 32 -18.81 -16.10 1.37
CA LYS A 32 -18.03 -16.32 0.15
C LYS A 32 -17.24 -15.05 -0.16
N PRO A 33 -15.96 -15.15 -0.55
CA PRO A 33 -15.18 -13.99 -0.94
C PRO A 33 -15.88 -13.24 -2.09
N LEU A 34 -15.88 -11.91 -2.00
CA LEU A 34 -16.32 -11.01 -3.07
C LEU A 34 -15.29 -11.10 -4.20
N SER A 35 -15.46 -12.03 -5.13
CA SER A 35 -14.70 -12.02 -6.37
C SER A 35 -15.58 -12.44 -7.54
N PRO A 36 -15.77 -11.57 -8.55
CA PRO A 36 -15.92 -12.05 -9.91
C PRO A 36 -14.55 -12.47 -10.44
N ALA A 37 -14.51 -13.69 -10.97
CA ALA A 37 -13.35 -14.23 -11.66
C ALA A 37 -13.19 -13.57 -13.03
N SER A 38 -12.00 -13.04 -13.34
CA SER A 38 -11.33 -12.98 -14.66
C SER A 38 -12.16 -12.63 -15.92
N ARG A 39 -13.34 -12.03 -15.80
CA ARG A 39 -14.28 -11.82 -16.91
C ARG A 39 -14.98 -10.49 -16.75
N LYS A 40 -15.06 -9.73 -17.84
CA LYS A 40 -15.84 -8.49 -17.92
C LYS A 40 -17.28 -8.76 -17.46
N PRO A 41 -17.80 -8.00 -16.49
CA PRO A 41 -19.17 -8.18 -16.00
C PRO A 41 -20.20 -7.76 -17.06
N ASP A 42 -21.37 -8.40 -17.04
CA ASP A 42 -22.48 -8.15 -17.98
C ASP A 42 -23.22 -6.83 -17.71
N SER A 43 -22.83 -6.10 -16.65
CA SER A 43 -23.35 -4.81 -16.23
C SER A 43 -22.22 -3.93 -15.67
N GLY A 44 -22.53 -2.66 -15.43
CA GLY A 44 -21.64 -1.72 -14.75
C GLY A 44 -20.99 -2.30 -13.49
N PHE A 45 -19.68 -2.06 -13.33
CA PHE A 45 -18.91 -2.67 -12.26
C PHE A 45 -17.67 -1.85 -11.91
N VAL A 46 -17.30 -1.81 -10.64
CA VAL A 46 -16.12 -1.07 -10.17
C VAL A 46 -15.10 -1.99 -9.49
N SER A 47 -13.86 -1.98 -9.95
CA SER A 47 -12.74 -2.58 -9.23
C SER A 47 -11.97 -1.48 -8.48
N LEU A 48 -11.90 -1.60 -7.16
CA LEU A 48 -11.07 -0.76 -6.28
C LEU A 48 -9.69 -1.42 -6.14
N VAL A 49 -8.70 -0.88 -6.83
CA VAL A 49 -7.42 -1.55 -7.11
C VAL A 49 -6.25 -0.87 -6.42
N GLY A 50 -5.44 -1.65 -5.71
CA GLY A 50 -4.15 -1.20 -5.18
C GLY A 50 -3.06 -1.26 -6.25
N ALA A 51 -2.42 -0.12 -6.50
CA ALA A 51 -1.34 0.02 -7.47
C ALA A 51 0.02 -0.49 -6.94
N GLY A 52 0.14 -0.71 -5.63
CA GLY A 52 1.46 -0.81 -5.01
C GLY A 52 2.10 0.56 -4.78
N PRO A 53 3.32 0.61 -4.22
CA PRO A 53 3.95 1.85 -3.78
C PRO A 53 4.46 2.76 -4.91
N SER A 54 4.95 2.21 -6.03
CA SER A 54 5.38 2.96 -7.24
C SER A 54 5.79 2.05 -8.41
N ASP A 55 6.52 0.98 -8.11
CA ASP A 55 7.07 0.02 -9.09
C ASP A 55 5.96 -0.77 -9.80
N PRO A 56 5.86 -0.74 -11.15
CA PRO A 56 4.91 -1.56 -11.90
C PRO A 56 5.03 -3.06 -11.63
N ASP A 57 6.22 -3.58 -11.31
CA ASP A 57 6.43 -5.01 -11.03
C ASP A 57 5.82 -5.43 -9.68
N LEU A 58 5.44 -4.47 -8.84
CA LEU A 58 4.72 -4.72 -7.59
C LEU A 58 3.20 -4.72 -7.75
N LEU A 59 2.69 -4.52 -8.98
CA LEU A 59 1.29 -4.79 -9.28
C LEU A 59 0.97 -6.28 -9.07
N THR A 60 -0.20 -6.55 -8.50
CA THR A 60 -0.69 -7.92 -8.52
C THR A 60 -1.11 -8.30 -9.93
N ILE A 61 -1.00 -9.58 -10.28
CA ILE A 61 -1.49 -10.09 -11.58
C ILE A 61 -2.97 -9.73 -11.79
N LYS A 62 -3.78 -9.73 -10.72
CA LYS A 62 -5.19 -9.34 -10.79
C LYS A 62 -5.37 -7.85 -11.08
N ALA A 63 -4.52 -6.98 -10.51
CA ALA A 63 -4.54 -5.54 -10.79
C ALA A 63 -4.18 -5.25 -12.26
N LEU A 64 -3.16 -5.92 -12.79
CA LEU A 64 -2.77 -5.80 -14.20
C LEU A 64 -3.93 -6.21 -15.12
N HIS A 65 -4.52 -7.40 -14.92
CA HIS A 65 -5.65 -7.84 -15.72
C HIS A 65 -6.87 -6.90 -15.61
N ALA A 66 -7.10 -6.28 -14.45
CA ALA A 66 -8.16 -5.30 -14.29
C ALA A 66 -7.89 -4.04 -15.13
N LEU A 67 -6.67 -3.52 -15.10
CA LEU A 67 -6.24 -2.36 -15.90
C LEU A 67 -6.35 -2.63 -17.41
N GLU A 68 -5.89 -3.80 -17.87
CA GLU A 68 -5.95 -4.21 -19.28
C GLU A 68 -7.38 -4.37 -19.82
N GLN A 69 -8.36 -4.59 -18.95
CA GLN A 69 -9.78 -4.77 -19.32
C GLN A 69 -10.64 -3.54 -19.06
N ALA A 70 -10.10 -2.53 -18.35
CA ALA A 70 -10.84 -1.35 -17.96
C ALA A 70 -11.37 -0.59 -19.17
N GLU A 71 -12.58 -0.04 -19.04
CA GLU A 71 -13.13 0.93 -19.99
C GLU A 71 -12.94 2.36 -19.46
N VAL A 72 -12.89 2.51 -18.13
CA VAL A 72 -12.57 3.77 -17.46
C VAL A 72 -11.54 3.51 -16.36
N VAL A 73 -10.49 4.32 -16.31
CA VAL A 73 -9.47 4.29 -15.26
C VAL A 73 -9.53 5.60 -14.47
N VAL A 74 -9.89 5.51 -13.20
CA VAL A 74 -9.94 6.63 -12.26
C VAL A 74 -8.73 6.55 -11.32
N TYR A 75 -7.86 7.57 -11.34
CA TYR A 75 -6.58 7.52 -10.63
C TYR A 75 -6.20 8.87 -10.00
N ASP A 76 -5.36 8.83 -8.97
CA ASP A 76 -4.86 10.01 -8.28
C ASP A 76 -3.33 10.15 -8.42
N ARG A 77 -2.76 11.14 -7.73
CA ARG A 77 -1.35 11.51 -7.86
C ARG A 77 -0.38 10.41 -7.43
N LEU A 78 -0.79 9.47 -6.58
CA LEU A 78 0.13 8.45 -6.03
C LEU A 78 0.35 7.27 -6.97
N VAL A 79 -0.39 7.19 -8.07
CA VAL A 79 -0.19 6.15 -9.10
C VAL A 79 0.79 6.68 -10.14
N SER A 80 1.87 5.94 -10.38
CA SER A 80 2.91 6.31 -11.34
C SER A 80 2.38 6.25 -12.78
N GLN A 81 2.95 7.05 -13.68
CA GLN A 81 2.55 7.02 -15.10
C GLN A 81 2.88 5.68 -15.76
N ASP A 82 3.95 5.01 -15.31
CA ASP A 82 4.33 3.69 -15.82
C ASP A 82 3.23 2.66 -15.53
N ILE A 83 2.57 2.73 -14.36
CA ILE A 83 1.41 1.88 -14.05
C ILE A 83 0.19 2.24 -14.91
N ILE A 84 -0.08 3.54 -15.10
CA ILE A 84 -1.20 3.99 -15.94
C ILE A 84 -1.01 3.57 -17.40
N ALA A 85 0.23 3.53 -17.88
CA ALA A 85 0.56 3.10 -19.25
C ALA A 85 0.27 1.61 -19.52
N LEU A 86 0.09 0.79 -18.49
CA LEU A 86 -0.29 -0.62 -18.61
C LEU A 86 -1.81 -0.82 -18.79
N ALA A 87 -2.61 0.24 -18.61
CA ALA A 87 -4.05 0.16 -18.82
C ALA A 87 -4.40 -0.06 -20.30
N ASN A 88 -5.62 -0.54 -20.53
CA ASN A 88 -6.21 -0.58 -21.86
C ASN A 88 -6.01 0.77 -22.59
N PRO A 89 -5.37 0.81 -23.78
CA PRO A 89 -5.09 2.06 -24.48
C PRO A 89 -6.35 2.80 -24.94
N ASP A 90 -7.49 2.11 -25.04
CA ASP A 90 -8.79 2.70 -25.41
C ASP A 90 -9.60 3.16 -24.18
N ALA A 91 -9.09 2.97 -22.96
CA ALA A 91 -9.79 3.36 -21.74
C ALA A 91 -9.84 4.89 -21.57
N ILE A 92 -10.95 5.38 -21.01
CA ILE A 92 -11.07 6.78 -20.60
C ILE A 92 -10.30 6.98 -19.29
N HIS A 93 -9.34 7.90 -19.28
CA HIS A 93 -8.53 8.21 -18.10
C HIS A 93 -9.07 9.44 -17.36
N ILE A 94 -9.51 9.25 -16.10
CA ILE A 94 -10.05 10.29 -15.24
C ILE A 94 -9.09 10.52 -14.06
N TYR A 95 -8.35 11.63 -14.11
CA TYR A 95 -7.47 12.03 -13.01
C TYR A 95 -8.24 12.81 -11.94
N VAL A 96 -8.22 12.32 -10.70
CA VAL A 96 -8.94 12.90 -9.54
C VAL A 96 -8.02 13.52 -8.47
N GLY A 97 -6.70 13.51 -8.70
CA GLY A 97 -5.73 14.10 -7.77
C GLY A 97 -5.67 15.64 -7.81
N LYS A 98 -4.88 16.23 -6.89
CA LYS A 98 -4.58 17.67 -6.88
C LYS A 98 -3.80 18.08 -8.12
N ARG A 99 -4.43 18.79 -9.06
CA ARG A 99 -3.74 19.52 -10.15
C ARG A 99 -3.23 20.85 -9.59
N CYS A 100 -1.96 21.20 -9.84
CA CYS A 100 -1.39 22.47 -9.39
C CYS A 100 -2.32 23.66 -9.68
N GLY A 101 -2.74 24.38 -8.63
CA GLY A 101 -3.58 25.59 -8.73
C GLY A 101 -5.10 25.37 -8.81
N LYS A 102 -5.61 24.13 -8.81
CA LYS A 102 -7.07 23.86 -8.76
C LYS A 102 -7.48 23.19 -7.44
N PRO A 103 -8.70 23.45 -6.93
CA PRO A 103 -9.26 22.68 -5.82
C PRO A 103 -9.25 21.19 -6.17
N SER A 104 -8.87 20.34 -5.20
CA SER A 104 -9.04 18.89 -5.33
C SER A 104 -10.52 18.57 -5.41
N LEU A 105 -10.89 17.54 -6.17
CA LEU A 105 -12.20 16.93 -5.99
C LEU A 105 -12.31 16.44 -4.55
N SER A 106 -13.47 16.68 -3.95
CA SER A 106 -13.90 16.09 -2.70
C SER A 106 -14.10 14.58 -2.86
N GLN A 107 -14.13 13.86 -1.74
CA GLN A 107 -14.38 12.42 -1.78
C GLN A 107 -15.75 12.08 -2.35
N GLU A 108 -16.77 12.88 -2.04
CA GLU A 108 -18.13 12.71 -2.55
C GLU A 108 -18.17 12.85 -4.07
N GLU A 109 -17.45 13.83 -4.63
CA GLU A 109 -17.34 13.99 -6.08
C GLU A 109 -16.62 12.80 -6.74
N ILE A 110 -15.55 12.27 -6.12
CA ILE A 110 -14.87 11.07 -6.62
C ILE A 110 -15.83 9.87 -6.59
N ASN A 111 -16.54 9.66 -5.48
CA ASN A 111 -17.52 8.59 -5.34
C ASN A 111 -18.60 8.70 -6.44
N GLN A 112 -19.09 9.90 -6.70
CA GLN A 112 -20.09 10.16 -7.73
C GLN A 112 -19.57 9.84 -9.14
N ILE A 113 -18.31 10.13 -9.44
CA ILE A 113 -17.68 9.73 -10.72
C ILE A 113 -17.72 8.21 -10.88
N LEU A 114 -17.30 7.46 -9.84
CA LEU A 114 -17.30 5.99 -9.90
C LEU A 114 -18.71 5.43 -10.16
N ILE A 115 -19.71 5.97 -9.45
CA ILE A 115 -21.10 5.58 -9.60
C ILE A 115 -21.61 5.89 -11.01
N LEU A 116 -21.39 7.11 -11.51
CA LEU A 116 -21.90 7.54 -12.81
C LEU A 116 -21.30 6.75 -13.97
N GLU A 117 -19.99 6.50 -13.97
CA GLU A 117 -19.36 5.69 -15.01
C GLU A 117 -19.82 4.23 -14.96
N ALA A 118 -19.95 3.66 -13.76
CA ALA A 118 -20.50 2.31 -13.62
C ALA A 118 -21.96 2.22 -14.10
N LEU A 119 -22.82 3.19 -13.77
CA LEU A 119 -24.22 3.20 -14.21
C LEU A 119 -24.40 3.33 -15.74
N LYS A 120 -23.36 3.77 -16.48
CA LYS A 120 -23.34 3.70 -17.95
C LYS A 120 -23.09 2.27 -18.49
N GLY A 121 -22.94 1.29 -17.60
CA GLY A 121 -22.65 -0.10 -17.96
C GLY A 121 -21.16 -0.40 -18.16
N GLN A 122 -20.28 0.52 -17.77
CA GLN A 122 -18.84 0.40 -18.00
C GLN A 122 -18.13 -0.40 -16.90
N TYR A 123 -17.03 -1.05 -17.28
CA TYR A 123 -16.07 -1.57 -16.31
C TYR A 123 -15.09 -0.47 -15.88
N VAL A 124 -15.23 -0.02 -14.64
CA VAL A 124 -14.45 1.07 -14.05
C VAL A 124 -13.37 0.50 -13.14
N VAL A 125 -12.13 0.94 -13.32
CA VAL A 125 -11.02 0.67 -12.40
C VAL A 125 -10.68 1.95 -11.65
N ARG A 126 -10.91 1.94 -10.34
CA ARG A 126 -10.39 2.97 -9.43
C ARG A 126 -9.07 2.48 -8.86
N ILE A 127 -7.98 2.91 -9.49
CA ILE A 127 -6.62 2.56 -9.06
C ILE A 127 -6.07 3.60 -8.08
N LYS A 128 -5.48 3.11 -6.99
CA LYS A 128 -5.05 3.91 -5.83
C LYS A 128 -3.61 3.52 -5.45
N GLY A 129 -2.79 4.49 -5.07
CA GLY A 129 -1.44 4.20 -4.57
C GLY A 129 -1.46 3.28 -3.34
N GLY A 130 -0.55 2.32 -3.29
CA GLY A 130 -0.46 1.33 -2.22
C GLY A 130 -1.60 0.32 -2.25
N ASP A 131 -2.35 0.25 -1.15
CA ASP A 131 -3.50 -0.64 -0.97
C ASP A 131 -4.80 0.18 -0.74
N PRO A 132 -5.95 -0.18 -1.33
CA PRO A 132 -7.18 0.59 -1.20
C PRO A 132 -7.69 0.72 0.24
N LEU A 133 -7.40 -0.28 1.09
CA LEU A 133 -7.95 -0.41 2.44
C LEU A 133 -6.98 0.05 3.54
N ILE A 134 -5.74 0.38 3.21
CA ILE A 134 -4.76 0.95 4.15
C ILE A 134 -4.62 2.46 3.90
N PHE A 135 -5.32 3.27 4.70
CA PHE A 135 -5.35 4.74 4.60
C PHE A 135 -5.72 5.30 3.22
N GLY A 136 -6.25 4.47 2.31
CA GLY A 136 -6.63 4.86 0.96
C GLY A 136 -8.06 5.36 0.82
N ARG A 137 -8.91 5.26 1.87
CA ARG A 137 -10.35 5.58 1.82
C ARG A 137 -11.17 4.68 0.88
N GLY A 138 -10.64 3.51 0.48
CA GLY A 138 -11.38 2.56 -0.37
C GLY A 138 -12.67 2.04 0.28
N GLY A 139 -12.75 2.02 1.62
CA GLY A 139 -13.99 1.71 2.34
C GLY A 139 -15.11 2.74 2.13
N GLU A 140 -14.77 4.04 2.11
CA GLU A 140 -15.75 5.11 1.85
C GLU A 140 -16.24 5.05 0.40
N GLU A 141 -15.33 4.83 -0.55
CA GLU A 141 -15.67 4.64 -1.97
C GLU A 141 -16.59 3.42 -2.15
N ALA A 142 -16.29 2.30 -1.48
CA ALA A 142 -17.11 1.09 -1.52
C ALA A 142 -18.50 1.28 -0.91
N LEU A 143 -18.62 1.97 0.23
CA LEU A 143 -19.91 2.25 0.85
C LEU A 143 -20.82 3.07 -0.09
N ALA A 144 -20.28 4.08 -0.77
CA ALA A 144 -21.04 4.84 -1.75
C ALA A 144 -21.51 3.98 -2.94
N LEU A 145 -20.70 3.02 -3.39
CA LEU A 145 -21.09 2.07 -4.44
C LEU A 145 -22.21 1.14 -3.96
N VAL A 146 -22.15 0.66 -2.71
CA VAL A 146 -23.21 -0.14 -2.08
C VAL A 146 -24.52 0.66 -2.05
N ASP A 147 -24.48 1.90 -1.58
CA ASP A 147 -25.66 2.77 -1.48
C ASP A 147 -26.31 3.05 -2.85
N ALA A 148 -25.49 3.08 -3.91
CA ALA A 148 -25.93 3.22 -5.30
C ALA A 148 -26.29 1.89 -5.99
N ASN A 149 -26.23 0.76 -5.28
CA ASN A 149 -26.45 -0.58 -5.81
C ASN A 149 -25.55 -0.93 -7.02
N VAL A 150 -24.30 -0.47 -6.99
CA VAL A 150 -23.27 -0.76 -7.99
C VAL A 150 -22.39 -1.92 -7.49
N ASN A 151 -22.25 -2.96 -8.32
CA ASN A 151 -21.38 -4.08 -8.00
C ASN A 151 -19.91 -3.67 -8.02
N TYR A 152 -19.14 -4.19 -7.07
CA TYR A 152 -17.73 -3.87 -6.96
C TYR A 152 -16.90 -5.01 -6.37
N GLU A 153 -15.58 -4.89 -6.50
CA GLU A 153 -14.63 -5.72 -5.77
C GLU A 153 -13.42 -4.92 -5.27
N PHE A 154 -12.71 -5.50 -4.30
CA PHE A 154 -11.38 -5.05 -3.93
C PHE A 154 -10.32 -5.92 -4.59
N ILE A 155 -9.30 -5.28 -5.15
CA ILE A 155 -8.05 -5.91 -5.57
C ILE A 155 -6.96 -5.32 -4.69
N PRO A 156 -6.41 -6.09 -3.74
CA PRO A 156 -5.40 -5.57 -2.82
C PRO A 156 -4.11 -5.23 -3.57
N GLY A 157 -3.35 -4.29 -3.00
CA GLY A 157 -2.04 -3.90 -3.49
C GLY A 157 -0.97 -4.04 -2.42
N ILE A 158 0.30 -3.94 -2.82
CA ILE A 158 1.40 -3.86 -1.86
C ILE A 158 1.34 -2.49 -1.19
N THR A 159 0.99 -2.44 0.10
CA THR A 159 0.97 -1.16 0.82
C THR A 159 2.38 -0.56 0.97
N ALA A 160 2.47 0.77 1.07
CA ALA A 160 3.74 1.47 1.19
C ALA A 160 4.61 0.96 2.35
N ALA A 161 4.02 0.58 3.49
CA ALA A 161 4.77 0.01 4.61
C ALA A 161 5.62 -1.20 4.19
N ILE A 162 5.00 -2.20 3.55
CA ILE A 162 5.69 -3.44 3.16
C ILE A 162 6.63 -3.17 1.99
N GLY A 163 6.18 -2.40 1.00
CA GLY A 163 6.98 -2.07 -0.18
C GLY A 163 8.26 -1.32 0.18
N CYS A 164 8.13 -0.18 0.87
CA CYS A 164 9.27 0.63 1.29
C CYS A 164 10.21 -0.13 2.23
N ALA A 165 9.66 -0.92 3.15
CA ALA A 165 10.45 -1.78 4.05
C ALA A 165 11.32 -2.76 3.25
N ALA A 166 10.70 -3.49 2.31
CA ALA A 166 11.42 -4.44 1.47
C ALA A 166 12.48 -3.76 0.59
N SER A 167 12.13 -2.66 -0.08
CA SER A 167 13.05 -1.94 -0.97
C SER A 167 14.17 -1.19 -0.24
N ALA A 168 13.97 -0.84 1.03
CA ALA A 168 15.00 -0.23 1.88
C ALA A 168 15.84 -1.27 2.65
N GLY A 169 15.45 -2.55 2.62
CA GLY A 169 16.11 -3.62 3.39
C GLY A 169 15.85 -3.51 4.90
N ILE A 170 14.69 -3.01 5.31
CA ILE A 170 14.28 -2.88 6.71
C ILE A 170 13.10 -3.83 6.95
N PRO A 171 13.28 -4.97 7.64
CA PRO A 171 12.14 -5.84 7.93
C PRO A 171 11.21 -5.15 8.94
N LEU A 172 9.89 -5.22 8.75
CA LEU A 172 8.95 -4.64 9.72
C LEU A 172 8.81 -5.47 11.00
N THR A 173 9.20 -6.74 10.96
CA THR A 173 9.23 -7.64 12.12
C THR A 173 10.50 -8.45 12.09
N HIS A 174 11.04 -8.76 13.25
CA HIS A 174 12.12 -9.72 13.41
C HIS A 174 11.99 -10.37 14.79
N ARG A 175 12.10 -11.70 14.86
CA ARG A 175 11.72 -12.49 16.05
C ARG A 175 12.32 -11.96 17.36
N GLU A 176 13.57 -11.52 17.32
CA GLU A 176 14.31 -11.05 18.51
C GLU A 176 14.20 -9.54 18.73
N VAL A 177 13.68 -8.80 17.76
CA VAL A 177 13.71 -7.33 17.74
C VAL A 177 12.30 -6.76 17.86
N SER A 178 11.38 -7.18 16.98
CA SER A 178 9.99 -6.68 16.95
C SER A 178 9.02 -7.78 16.53
N ARG A 179 8.00 -8.01 17.36
CA ARG A 179 6.94 -9.01 17.15
C ARG A 179 5.62 -8.40 16.70
N SER A 180 5.56 -7.08 16.53
CA SER A 180 4.34 -6.36 16.18
C SER A 180 4.66 -5.13 15.35
N VAL A 181 3.77 -4.82 14.41
CA VAL A 181 3.84 -3.63 13.57
C VAL A 181 2.59 -2.81 13.79
N THR A 182 2.74 -1.51 13.97
CA THR A 182 1.62 -0.58 14.02
C THR A 182 1.72 0.38 12.85
N LEU A 183 0.70 0.39 11.99
CA LEU A 183 0.56 1.35 10.91
C LEU A 183 -0.24 2.55 11.43
N VAL A 184 0.31 3.75 11.28
CA VAL A 184 -0.28 4.98 11.79
C VAL A 184 -0.32 6.03 10.69
N THR A 185 -1.34 6.87 10.70
CA THR A 185 -1.45 8.04 9.82
C THR A 185 -1.12 9.32 10.60
N GLY A 186 -0.23 10.14 10.06
CA GLY A 186 0.12 11.45 10.62
C GLY A 186 -1.05 12.44 10.63
N HIS A 187 -2.12 12.22 9.86
CA HIS A 187 -3.29 13.11 9.86
C HIS A 187 -4.15 12.95 11.12
N VAL A 188 -4.11 11.78 11.78
CA VAL A 188 -4.84 11.53 13.05
C VAL A 188 -3.99 11.97 14.26
N ALA A 189 -3.00 12.83 14.00
CA ALA A 189 -2.20 13.54 15.00
C ALA A 189 -3.01 14.57 15.82
N THR A 190 -4.31 14.36 16.04
CA THR A 190 -5.10 15.08 17.04
C THR A 190 -6.09 14.08 17.66
N GLY A 191 -5.97 13.85 18.97
CA GLY A 191 -6.90 13.02 19.75
C GLY A 191 -6.54 11.52 19.92
N ALA A 192 -5.70 10.93 19.07
CA ALA A 192 -5.27 9.52 19.20
C ALA A 192 -4.06 9.30 20.12
N PHE A 193 -3.48 10.36 20.68
CA PHE A 193 -2.15 10.31 21.31
C PHE A 193 -2.07 9.64 22.68
N ASN A 194 -3.16 9.61 23.44
CA ASN A 194 -3.20 8.85 24.69
C ASN A 194 -2.95 7.34 24.45
N ALA A 195 -3.26 6.83 23.25
CA ALA A 195 -2.99 5.43 22.86
C ALA A 195 -1.50 5.13 22.62
N TRP A 196 -0.64 6.14 22.41
CA TRP A 196 0.76 5.93 22.02
C TRP A 196 1.61 5.45 23.19
N SER A 197 1.26 5.84 24.41
CA SER A 197 1.80 5.23 25.63
C SER A 197 1.65 3.70 25.66
N GLN A 198 0.62 3.15 24.99
CA GLN A 198 0.40 1.71 24.84
C GLN A 198 1.13 1.11 23.64
N LEU A 199 1.40 1.90 22.59
CA LEU A 199 2.16 1.48 21.40
C LEU A 199 3.67 1.39 21.64
N VAL A 200 4.20 2.22 22.55
CA VAL A 200 5.63 2.24 22.90
C VAL A 200 6.03 1.02 23.76
N ALA A 201 5.05 0.32 24.35
CA ALA A 201 5.31 -0.86 25.16
C ALA A 201 5.76 -2.05 24.30
N ASN A 202 7.04 -2.43 24.44
CA ASN A 202 7.64 -3.71 24.01
C ASN A 202 8.23 -3.81 22.59
N GLY A 203 9.14 -2.90 22.20
CA GLY A 203 9.98 -3.10 21.02
C GLY A 203 9.18 -3.23 19.72
N GLN A 204 8.08 -2.47 19.61
CA GLN A 204 7.21 -2.50 18.43
C GLN A 204 7.84 -1.71 17.28
N THR A 205 7.52 -2.10 16.05
CA THR A 205 7.85 -1.31 14.87
C THR A 205 6.69 -0.39 14.55
N LEU A 206 6.93 0.92 14.59
CA LEU A 206 5.94 1.94 14.25
C LEU A 206 6.19 2.42 12.81
N VAL A 207 5.13 2.47 12.00
CA VAL A 207 5.20 2.93 10.61
C VAL A 207 4.22 4.07 10.39
N PHE A 208 4.74 5.26 10.14
CA PHE A 208 3.96 6.47 9.92
C PHE A 208 3.82 6.80 8.43
N TYR A 209 2.57 6.82 7.99
CA TYR A 209 2.13 7.36 6.71
C TYR A 209 1.86 8.85 6.86
N MET A 210 2.19 9.64 5.83
CA MET A 210 1.92 11.09 5.82
C MET A 210 2.47 11.79 7.08
N GLY A 211 3.58 11.28 7.62
CA GLY A 211 4.14 11.71 8.90
C GLY A 211 5.13 12.87 8.80
N LEU A 212 5.70 13.13 7.62
CA LEU A 212 6.82 14.07 7.45
C LEU A 212 6.45 15.50 7.90
N GLU A 213 5.30 16.01 7.49
CA GLU A 213 4.79 17.33 7.91
C GLU A 213 4.45 17.41 9.41
N LYS A 214 4.39 16.26 10.09
CA LYS A 214 4.03 16.11 11.51
C LYS A 214 5.18 15.55 12.35
N ALA A 215 6.38 15.44 11.77
CA ALA A 215 7.54 14.80 12.36
C ALA A 215 7.90 15.36 13.75
N GLN A 216 7.86 16.68 13.91
CA GLN A 216 8.10 17.34 15.20
C GLN A 216 7.10 16.89 16.28
N GLN A 217 5.82 16.78 15.93
CA GLN A 217 4.78 16.34 16.87
C GLN A 217 4.97 14.85 17.22
N ILE A 218 5.24 14.01 16.21
CA ILE A 218 5.52 12.58 16.37
C ILE A 218 6.72 12.38 17.31
N GLN A 219 7.83 13.07 17.06
CA GLN A 219 9.03 13.02 17.89
C GLN A 219 8.72 13.35 19.36
N ASN A 220 8.14 14.54 19.60
CA ASN A 220 7.91 15.03 20.96
C ASN A 220 7.03 14.06 21.76
N GLN A 221 5.99 13.50 21.13
CA GLN A 221 5.03 12.65 21.81
C GLN A 221 5.56 11.24 22.04
N LEU A 222 6.37 10.69 21.14
CA LEU A 222 7.02 9.41 21.39
C LEU A 222 8.01 9.51 22.55
N ILE A 223 8.76 10.62 22.63
CA ILE A 223 9.66 10.91 23.75
C ILE A 223 8.85 11.09 25.05
N GLU A 224 7.75 11.85 25.02
CA GLU A 224 6.84 12.02 26.16
C GLU A 224 6.24 10.68 26.61
N ALA A 225 5.93 9.79 25.66
CA ALA A 225 5.50 8.42 25.90
C ALA A 225 6.63 7.47 26.36
N LYS A 226 7.82 8.00 26.66
CA LYS A 226 9.00 7.30 27.17
C LYS A 226 9.69 6.38 26.16
N LEU A 227 9.49 6.59 24.86
CA LEU A 227 10.34 5.95 23.85
C LEU A 227 11.73 6.61 23.89
N SER A 228 12.78 5.80 23.78
CA SER A 228 14.15 6.31 23.82
C SER A 228 14.41 7.31 22.70
N GLU A 229 15.03 8.44 23.01
CA GLU A 229 15.49 9.44 22.04
C GLU A 229 16.51 8.89 21.03
N GLU A 230 17.20 7.81 21.40
CA GLU A 230 18.18 7.11 20.56
C GLU A 230 17.53 6.06 19.66
N THR A 231 16.20 5.86 19.75
CA THR A 231 15.50 4.84 18.95
C THR A 231 15.75 5.09 17.46
N PRO A 232 16.22 4.09 16.71
CA PRO A 232 16.47 4.22 15.27
C PRO A 232 15.21 4.58 14.47
N VAL A 233 15.39 5.49 13.51
CA VAL A 233 14.37 5.96 12.59
C VAL A 233 14.88 5.87 11.16
N ALA A 234 14.03 5.41 10.25
CA ALA A 234 14.25 5.49 8.81
C ALA A 234 13.15 6.34 8.16
N VAL A 235 13.54 7.31 7.33
CA VAL A 235 12.64 8.04 6.45
C VAL A 235 12.92 7.59 5.01
N ILE A 236 11.90 7.05 4.36
CA ILE A 236 11.99 6.49 3.01
C ILE A 236 11.14 7.35 2.08
N CYS A 237 11.79 8.14 1.24
CA CYS A 237 11.15 8.96 0.22
C CYS A 237 11.04 8.18 -1.09
N HIS A 238 9.92 8.33 -1.80
CA HIS A 238 9.68 7.73 -3.11
C HIS A 238 9.98 6.21 -3.16
N GLY A 239 9.56 5.48 -2.12
CA GLY A 239 9.85 4.06 -1.97
C GLY A 239 9.43 3.21 -3.16
N CYS A 240 10.26 2.21 -3.48
CA CYS A 240 10.18 1.34 -4.65
C CYS A 240 10.28 2.05 -6.00
N SER A 241 10.62 3.35 -6.06
CA SER A 241 10.90 4.03 -7.32
C SER A 241 12.41 4.15 -7.58
N VAL A 242 12.77 4.51 -8.81
CA VAL A 242 14.16 4.84 -9.17
C VAL A 242 14.72 6.05 -8.40
N ASN A 243 13.83 6.91 -7.88
CA ASN A 243 14.19 8.09 -7.09
C ASN A 243 14.14 7.80 -5.57
N GLN A 244 14.09 6.52 -5.16
CA GLN A 244 14.03 6.17 -3.76
C GLN A 244 15.27 6.71 -3.01
N ALA A 245 15.01 7.42 -1.91
CA ALA A 245 16.02 7.85 -0.98
C ALA A 245 15.68 7.33 0.43
N VAL A 246 16.71 6.86 1.15
CA VAL A 246 16.56 6.33 2.51
C VAL A 246 17.50 7.08 3.44
N TYR A 247 16.92 7.72 4.45
CA TYR A 247 17.62 8.49 5.47
C TYR A 247 17.48 7.78 6.81
N ILE A 248 18.59 7.58 7.51
CA ILE A 248 18.62 6.96 8.84
C ILE A 248 19.00 8.03 9.85
N GLU A 249 18.26 8.10 10.94
CA GLU A 249 18.47 9.05 12.03
C GLU A 249 18.00 8.45 13.36
N GLN A 250 18.27 9.11 14.46
CA GLN A 250 17.69 8.79 15.77
C GLN A 250 16.40 9.59 16.00
N LEU A 251 15.54 9.11 16.90
CA LEU A 251 14.26 9.76 17.19
C LEU A 251 14.40 11.25 17.54
N LYS A 252 15.44 11.64 18.30
CA LYS A 252 15.72 13.04 18.63
C LYS A 252 16.02 13.95 17.42
N GLY A 253 16.46 13.38 16.30
CA GLY A 253 16.81 14.10 15.08
C GLY A 253 15.70 14.12 14.03
N LEU A 254 14.59 13.40 14.25
CA LEU A 254 13.51 13.23 13.27
C LEU A 254 12.93 14.56 12.77
N ALA A 255 12.71 15.53 13.67
CA ALA A 255 12.16 16.82 13.30
C ALA A 255 13.08 17.61 12.37
N SER A 256 14.38 17.68 12.69
CA SER A 256 15.38 18.36 11.86
C SER A 256 15.47 17.70 10.47
N LEU A 257 15.54 16.37 10.44
CA LEU A 257 15.57 15.62 9.18
C LEU A 257 14.32 15.90 8.33
N ALA A 258 13.14 15.99 8.95
CA ALA A 258 11.91 16.26 8.22
C ALA A 258 11.85 17.68 7.64
N GLU A 259 12.47 18.67 8.30
CA GLU A 259 12.62 20.02 7.75
C GLU A 259 13.52 20.03 6.52
N ASP A 260 14.63 19.29 6.55
CA ASP A 260 15.56 19.16 5.41
C ASP A 260 14.90 18.44 4.22
N LEU A 261 14.01 17.49 4.50
CA LEU A 261 13.27 16.71 3.49
C LEU A 261 11.94 17.37 3.07
N LYS A 262 11.71 18.64 3.42
CA LYS A 262 10.45 19.31 3.11
C LYS A 262 10.22 19.38 1.60
N GLY A 263 9.13 18.74 1.15
CA GLY A 263 8.76 18.64 -0.26
C GLY A 263 9.09 17.28 -0.89
N GLU A 264 9.90 16.46 -0.23
CA GLU A 264 10.23 15.09 -0.63
C GLU A 264 9.09 14.14 -0.26
N SER A 265 7.99 14.21 -1.01
CA SER A 265 6.81 13.37 -0.81
C SER A 265 6.46 12.57 -2.07
N PRO A 266 5.97 11.32 -1.92
CA PRO A 266 5.58 10.66 -0.68
C PRO A 266 6.77 10.11 0.14
N ALA A 267 6.62 10.16 1.47
CA ALA A 267 7.60 9.60 2.41
C ALA A 267 6.91 8.72 3.47
N LEU A 268 7.63 7.70 3.92
CA LEU A 268 7.24 6.78 4.99
C LEU A 268 8.28 6.84 6.10
N ILE A 269 7.84 6.93 7.36
CA ILE A 269 8.74 6.91 8.52
C ILE A 269 8.59 5.57 9.23
N ILE A 270 9.69 4.85 9.45
CA ILE A 270 9.74 3.61 10.22
C ILE A 270 10.56 3.89 11.48
N ILE A 271 10.01 3.59 12.66
CA ILE A 271 10.65 3.80 13.95
C ILE A 271 10.74 2.46 14.69
N GLY A 272 11.94 2.14 15.17
CA GLY A 272 12.22 0.95 15.98
C GLY A 272 13.51 0.26 15.58
N ASP A 273 13.98 -0.61 16.47
CA ASP A 273 15.28 -1.30 16.39
C ASP A 273 15.47 -2.14 15.11
N VAL A 274 14.38 -2.50 14.42
CA VAL A 274 14.44 -3.19 13.12
C VAL A 274 15.18 -2.39 12.03
N VAL A 275 15.28 -1.07 12.19
CA VAL A 275 16.02 -0.19 11.26
C VAL A 275 17.52 -0.53 11.27
N GLU A 276 18.08 -0.98 12.40
CA GLU A 276 19.50 -1.35 12.50
C GLU A 276 19.84 -2.60 11.67
N LEU A 277 18.85 -3.49 11.44
CA LEU A 277 19.03 -4.69 10.63
C LEU A 277 19.37 -4.38 9.17
N ARG A 278 19.02 -3.17 8.69
CA ARG A 278 19.34 -2.70 7.34
C ARG A 278 20.82 -2.80 7.05
N GLU A 279 21.68 -2.35 7.96
CA GLU A 279 23.12 -2.39 7.74
C GLU A 279 23.60 -3.82 7.54
N GLN A 280 23.09 -4.76 8.34
CA GLN A 280 23.45 -6.17 8.26
C GLN A 280 23.01 -6.80 6.94
N LEU A 281 21.77 -6.53 6.52
CA LEU A 281 21.20 -7.06 5.27
C LEU A 281 21.88 -6.48 4.02
N GLN A 282 22.46 -5.28 4.11
CA GLN A 282 23.15 -4.63 2.99
C GLN A 282 24.66 -4.96 2.90
N ARG A 283 25.22 -5.71 3.86
CA ARG A 283 26.67 -6.00 3.91
C ARG A 283 27.20 -6.61 2.62
N THR A 284 26.52 -7.63 2.09
CA THR A 284 26.97 -8.33 0.88
C THR A 284 26.93 -7.44 -0.37
N ALA A 285 25.91 -6.58 -0.50
CA ALA A 285 25.83 -5.64 -1.62
C ALA A 285 26.98 -4.62 -1.58
N ARG A 286 27.30 -4.07 -0.39
CA ARG A 286 28.41 -3.10 -0.22
C ARG A 286 29.77 -3.72 -0.56
N GLN A 287 30.04 -4.94 -0.08
CA GLN A 287 31.30 -5.63 -0.35
C GLN A 287 31.54 -5.87 -1.85
N LEU A 288 30.48 -6.15 -2.61
CA LEU A 288 30.57 -6.34 -4.06
C LEU A 288 30.84 -5.02 -4.80
N THR A 289 30.21 -3.92 -4.39
CA THR A 289 30.47 -2.59 -4.99
C THR A 289 31.90 -2.13 -4.74
N GLU A 290 32.43 -2.34 -3.52
CA GLU A 290 33.82 -2.00 -3.18
C GLU A 290 34.83 -2.82 -3.99
N GLN A 291 34.56 -4.10 -4.25
CA GLN A 291 35.43 -4.95 -5.08
C GLN A 291 35.41 -4.55 -6.56
N VAL A 292 34.28 -4.08 -7.08
CA VAL A 292 34.17 -3.62 -8.48
C VAL A 292 34.86 -2.27 -8.68
N CYS A 293 34.85 -1.37 -7.67
CA CYS A 293 35.59 -0.10 -7.75
C CYS A 293 37.11 -0.25 -7.60
N LEU A 294 37.60 -1.43 -7.18
CA LEU A 294 39.02 -1.76 -7.06
C LEU A 294 39.58 -2.49 -8.30
N LEU A 295 38.74 -2.76 -9.31
CA LEU A 295 39.10 -3.37 -10.61
C LEU A 295 39.02 -2.31 -11.72
#